data_AF-A0A0N5B635-F1
#
_entry.id   AF-A0A0N5B635-F1
#
_cell.length_a   1.000
_cell.length_b   1.000
_cell.length_c   1.000
_cell.angle_alpha   90.00
_cell.angle_beta   90.00
_cell.angle_gamma   90.00
#
_symmetry.space_group_name_H-M   'P 1'
#
loop_
_entity.id
_entity.type
_entity.pdbx_description
1 polymer ?
#
loop_
_entity_poly.entity_id
_entity_poly.type
_entity_poly.pdbx_seq_one_letter_code
_entity_poly.pdbx_strand_id
1 'polypeptide(L)'
;MNNPAKFPLILYKRILRLHYGLPNELKIIGDGYVKEEFRRHKDASPEHSLLFLKEWTDYCTSLSKQLTGKGLAKGVLGENIDNTIIEKMDEDKLYQLYELKLETEKVNNN
;
A
#
# COMPACT_ATOMS: atom_id res chain seq x y z
N MET A 1 22.87 16.42 3.36
CA MET A 1 21.92 17.54 3.12
C MET A 1 20.68 17.00 2.42
N ASN A 2 19.55 16.96 3.12
CA ASN A 2 18.26 16.48 2.58
C ASN A 2 17.64 17.57 1.71
N ASN A 3 17.61 17.36 0.39
CA ASN A 3 16.86 18.23 -0.52
C ASN A 3 15.38 17.80 -0.48
N PRO A 4 14.45 18.63 0.04
CA PRO A 4 13.03 18.27 0.13
C PRO A 4 12.40 17.97 -1.24
N ALA A 5 12.90 18.56 -2.32
CA ALA A 5 12.44 18.25 -3.68
C ALA A 5 12.72 16.80 -4.11
N LYS A 6 13.63 16.10 -3.44
CA LYS A 6 13.92 14.68 -3.70
C LYS A 6 13.09 13.72 -2.85
N PHE A 7 12.33 14.22 -1.87
CA PHE A 7 11.57 13.37 -0.95
C PHE A 7 10.62 12.39 -1.65
N PRO A 8 9.81 12.78 -2.67
CA PRO A 8 8.93 11.84 -3.37
C PRO A 8 9.70 10.68 -4.00
N LEU A 9 10.85 10.96 -4.63
CA LEU A 9 11.70 9.94 -5.25
C LEU A 9 12.35 9.02 -4.21
N ILE A 10 12.72 9.55 -3.05
CA ILE A 10 13.28 8.75 -1.95
C ILE A 10 12.21 7.81 -1.39
N LEU A 11 11.00 8.32 -1.14
CA LEU A 11 9.87 7.55 -0.65
C LEU A 11 9.50 6.42 -1.63
N TYR A 12 9.35 6.75 -2.92
CA TYR A 12 9.12 5.78 -3.99
C TYR A 12 10.15 4.64 -3.99
N LYS A 13 11.44 4.98 -3.98
CA LYS A 13 12.53 3.98 -3.96
C LYS A 13 12.53 3.15 -2.67
N ARG A 14 12.18 3.76 -1.53
CA ARG A 14 12.11 3.05 -0.25
C ARG A 14 10.98 2.04 -0.24
N ILE A 15 9.79 2.40 -0.72
CA ILE A 15 8.64 1.49 -0.82
C ILE A 15 8.99 0.26 -1.69
N LEU A 16 9.52 0.48 -2.90
CA LEU A 16 9.93 -0.62 -3.78
C LEU A 16 11.02 -1.51 -3.16
N ARG A 17 11.88 -0.96 -2.29
CA ARG A 17 12.86 -1.76 -1.54
C ARG A 17 12.19 -2.63 -0.47
N LEU A 18 11.18 -2.11 0.22
CA LEU A 18 10.42 -2.88 1.21
C LEU A 18 9.62 -4.01 0.55
N HIS A 19 9.12 -3.80 -0.68
CA HIS A 19 8.41 -4.83 -1.44
C HIS A 19 9.23 -6.09 -1.72
N TYR A 20 10.58 -6.03 -1.72
CA TYR A 20 11.39 -7.25 -1.82
C TYR A 20 11.21 -8.21 -0.64
N GLY A 21 10.70 -7.71 0.49
CA GLY A 21 10.37 -8.53 1.65
C GLY A 21 9.02 -9.21 1.61
N LEU A 22 8.21 -8.93 0.60
CA LEU A 22 6.88 -9.47 0.45
C LEU A 22 6.89 -10.80 -0.33
N PRO A 23 5.88 -11.66 -0.11
CA PRO A 23 5.56 -12.75 -1.03
C PRO A 23 5.51 -12.26 -2.49
N ASN A 24 5.92 -13.12 -3.42
CA ASN A 24 6.14 -12.74 -4.81
C ASN A 24 4.88 -12.16 -5.48
N GLU A 25 3.72 -12.74 -5.18
CA GLU A 25 2.42 -12.32 -5.70
C GLU A 25 2.09 -10.89 -5.24
N LEU A 26 2.25 -10.61 -3.94
CA LEU A 26 2.03 -9.29 -3.36
C LEU A 26 3.03 -8.26 -3.88
N LYS A 27 4.29 -8.66 -4.07
CA LYS A 27 5.32 -7.82 -4.65
C LYS A 27 4.96 -7.38 -6.07
N ILE A 28 4.53 -8.31 -6.93
CA ILE A 28 4.22 -8.02 -8.33
C ILE A 28 3.07 -7.01 -8.42
N ILE A 29 1.98 -7.27 -7.70
CA ILE A 29 0.79 -6.41 -7.69
C ILE A 29 1.14 -5.05 -7.09
N GLY A 30 1.82 -5.03 -5.94
CA GLY A 30 2.20 -3.81 -5.24
C GLY A 30 3.19 -2.95 -6.03
N ASP A 31 4.21 -3.54 -6.65
CA ASP A 31 5.19 -2.81 -7.47
C ASP A 31 4.52 -2.12 -8.67
N GLY A 32 3.53 -2.78 -9.29
CA GLY A 32 2.71 -2.21 -10.36
C GLY A 32 1.94 -1.00 -9.87
N TYR A 33 1.17 -1.17 -8.78
CA TYR A 33 0.33 -0.11 -8.22
C TYR A 33 1.15 1.13 -7.80
N VAL A 34 2.26 0.94 -7.07
CA VAL A 34 3.16 2.04 -6.65
C VAL A 34 3.67 2.84 -7.85
N LYS A 35 4.09 2.15 -8.92
CA LYS A 35 4.58 2.81 -10.14
C LYS A 35 3.51 3.67 -10.78
N GLU A 36 2.29 3.16 -10.88
CA GLU A 36 1.18 3.89 -11.49
C GLU A 36 0.75 5.09 -10.65
N GLU A 37 0.61 4.93 -9.35
CA GLU A 37 0.13 5.99 -8.46
C GLU A 37 1.12 7.16 -8.38
N PHE A 38 2.42 6.89 -8.23
CA PHE A 38 3.44 7.95 -8.26
C PHE A 38 3.52 8.63 -9.63
N ARG A 39 3.23 7.92 -10.73
CA ARG A 39 3.16 8.50 -12.07
C ARG A 39 1.95 9.41 -12.22
N ARG A 40 0.78 8.99 -11.74
CA ARG A 40 -0.47 9.78 -11.78
C ARG A 40 -0.37 11.05 -10.94
N HIS A 41 0.39 11.03 -9.85
CA HIS A 41 0.55 12.16 -8.95
C HIS A 41 1.76 13.07 -9.26
N LYS A 42 2.45 12.84 -10.39
CA LYS A 42 3.63 13.65 -10.75
C LYS A 42 3.32 15.13 -10.93
N ASP A 43 2.15 15.45 -11.47
CA ASP A 43 1.71 16.80 -11.82
C ASP A 43 0.49 17.24 -10.98
N ALA A 44 0.27 16.60 -9.82
CA ALA A 44 -0.84 16.93 -8.92
C ALA A 44 -0.66 18.32 -8.28
N SER A 45 -1.76 18.94 -7.86
CA SER A 45 -1.68 20.23 -7.14
C SER A 45 -0.86 20.08 -5.84
N PRO A 46 -0.27 21.16 -5.31
CA PRO A 46 0.53 21.09 -4.08
C PRO A 46 -0.23 20.48 -2.89
N GLU A 47 -1.52 20.79 -2.75
CA GLU A 47 -2.38 20.28 -1.68
C GLU A 47 -2.57 18.75 -1.80
N HIS A 48 -2.93 18.27 -2.99
CA HIS A 48 -3.07 16.83 -3.25
C HIS A 48 -1.73 16.11 -3.13
N SER A 49 -0.64 16.73 -3.58
CA SER A 49 0.72 16.18 -3.46
C SER A 49 1.14 16.01 -2.00
N LEU A 50 0.79 16.98 -1.13
CA LEU A 50 1.09 16.90 0.30
C LEU A 50 0.33 15.75 0.96
N LEU A 51 -0.98 15.64 0.70
CA LEU A 51 -1.80 14.55 1.22
C LEU A 51 -1.30 13.19 0.71
N PHE A 52 -1.04 13.08 -0.60
CA PHE A 52 -0.46 11.90 -1.22
C PHE A 52 0.83 11.48 -0.51
N LEU A 53 1.80 12.39 -0.36
CA LEU A 53 3.07 12.07 0.28
C LEU A 53 2.91 11.64 1.74
N LYS A 54 1.95 12.22 2.47
CA LYS A 54 1.63 11.80 3.84
C LYS A 54 1.14 10.35 3.85
N GLU A 55 0.10 10.03 3.08
CA GLU A 55 -0.49 8.68 3.05
C GLU A 55 0.53 7.62 2.60
N TRP A 56 1.37 7.93 1.62
CA TRP A 56 2.44 7.03 1.17
C TRP A 56 3.59 6.88 2.18
N THR A 57 3.83 7.89 3.02
CA THR A 57 4.78 7.81 4.14
C THR A 57 4.22 6.92 5.25
N ASP A 58 2.93 7.04 5.54
CA ASP A 58 2.23 6.20 6.51
C ASP A 58 2.24 4.73 6.05
N TYR A 59 1.93 4.47 4.77
CA TYR A 59 2.05 3.15 4.15
C TYR A 59 3.48 2.58 4.27
N CYS A 60 4.50 3.36 3.87
CA CYS A 60 5.89 2.94 3.98
C CYS A 60 6.29 2.61 5.42
N THR A 61 5.75 3.34 6.39
CA THR A 61 6.01 3.14 7.82
C THR A 61 5.33 1.88 8.35
N SER A 62 4.05 1.66 8.03
CA SER A 62 3.33 0.42 8.41
C SER A 62 4.03 -0.81 7.79
N LEU A 63 4.35 -0.75 6.49
CA LEU A 63 5.05 -1.84 5.81
C LEU A 63 6.41 -2.14 6.46
N SER A 64 7.19 -1.11 6.82
CA SER A 64 8.48 -1.30 7.48
C SER A 64 8.36 -1.96 8.86
N LYS A 65 7.25 -1.80 9.59
CA LYS A 65 6.99 -2.46 10.88
C LYS A 65 6.61 -3.94 10.71
N GLN A 66 6.00 -4.28 9.59
CA GLN A 66 5.58 -5.64 9.23
C GLN A 66 6.72 -6.48 8.63
N LEU A 67 7.88 -5.88 8.39
CA LEU A 67 9.08 -6.60 7.95
C LEU A 67 10.05 -6.82 9.12
N THR A 68 10.75 -7.94 9.10
CA THR A 68 11.85 -8.24 10.01
C THR A 68 13.05 -7.34 9.73
N GLY A 69 14.03 -7.30 10.63
CA GLY A 69 15.29 -6.57 10.41
C GLY A 69 16.10 -7.06 9.19
N LYS A 70 15.82 -8.28 8.68
CA LYS A 70 16.37 -8.82 7.43
C LYS A 70 15.54 -8.46 6.19
N GLY A 71 14.46 -7.70 6.36
CA GLY A 71 13.57 -7.30 5.28
C GLY A 71 12.70 -8.44 4.76
N LEU A 72 12.29 -9.40 5.59
CA LEU A 72 11.33 -10.46 5.24
C LEU A 72 10.00 -10.24 5.98
N ALA A 73 8.88 -10.62 5.36
CA ALA A 73 7.55 -10.60 5.98
C ALA A 73 7.56 -11.23 7.39
N LYS A 74 7.07 -10.48 8.38
CA LYS A 74 7.00 -10.91 9.78
C LYS A 74 5.57 -11.37 10.09
N GLY A 75 5.32 -12.67 9.98
CA GLY A 75 4.01 -13.24 10.30
C GLY A 75 2.93 -12.81 9.30
N VAL A 76 1.74 -12.47 9.80
CA VAL A 76 0.61 -12.01 8.99
C VAL A 76 0.88 -10.58 8.50
N LEU A 77 0.75 -10.37 7.21
CA LEU A 77 0.85 -9.06 6.57
C LEU A 77 -0.51 -8.38 6.54
N GLY A 78 -0.51 -7.05 6.64
CA GLY A 78 -1.70 -6.23 6.64
C GLY A 78 -2.23 -5.89 8.04
N GLU A 79 -3.25 -5.04 8.05
CA GLU A 79 -3.98 -4.61 9.25
C GLU A 79 -5.47 -4.80 8.99
N ASN A 80 -6.27 -4.99 10.05
CA ASN A 80 -7.72 -5.09 9.90
C ASN A 80 -8.26 -3.75 9.37
N ILE A 81 -9.22 -3.83 8.45
CA ILE A 81 -9.89 -2.64 7.91
C ILE A 81 -10.65 -1.95 9.05
N ASP A 82 -10.43 -0.66 9.22
CA ASP A 82 -11.17 0.18 10.16
C ASP A 82 -12.63 0.30 9.69
N ASN A 83 -13.59 0.06 10.59
CA ASN A 83 -15.02 0.16 10.29
C ASN A 83 -15.42 1.54 9.74
N THR A 84 -14.74 2.62 10.17
CA THR A 84 -14.98 3.96 9.65
C THR A 84 -14.63 4.11 8.17
N ILE A 85 -13.76 3.26 7.63
CA ILE A 85 -13.45 3.21 6.19
C ILE A 85 -14.58 2.47 5.47
N ILE A 86 -15.07 1.36 6.04
CA ILE A 86 -16.19 0.58 5.48
C ILE A 86 -17.43 1.46 5.36
N GLU A 87 -17.76 2.24 6.39
CA GLU A 87 -18.91 3.16 6.39
C GLU A 87 -18.82 4.26 5.32
N LYS A 88 -17.62 4.58 4.84
CA LYS A 88 -17.38 5.59 3.81
C LYS A 88 -17.32 5.01 2.39
N MET A 89 -17.32 3.68 2.25
CA MET A 89 -17.32 3.05 0.94
C MET A 89 -18.69 3.19 0.27
N ASP A 90 -18.69 3.34 -1.06
CA ASP A 90 -19.91 3.24 -1.85
C ASP A 90 -20.36 1.77 -2.00
N GLU A 91 -21.59 1.59 -2.47
CA GLU A 91 -22.20 0.26 -2.62
C GLU A 91 -21.39 -0.66 -3.53
N ASP A 92 -20.82 -0.13 -4.62
CA ASP A 92 -20.00 -0.89 -5.55
C ASP A 92 -18.70 -1.40 -4.90
N LYS A 93 -18.02 -0.55 -4.12
CA LYS A 93 -16.81 -0.94 -3.37
C LYS A 93 -17.12 -1.96 -2.27
N LEU A 94 -18.24 -1.79 -1.58
CA LEU A 94 -18.69 -2.74 -0.57
C LEU A 94 -19.00 -4.11 -1.20
N TYR A 95 -19.66 -4.12 -2.36
CA TYR A 95 -19.93 -5.34 -3.10
C TYR A 95 -18.63 -6.03 -3.54
N GLN A 96 -17.66 -5.29 -4.10
CA GLN A 96 -16.36 -5.86 -4.47
C GLN A 96 -15.60 -6.45 -3.28
N LEU A 97 -15.63 -5.77 -2.12
CA LEU A 97 -15.00 -6.28 -0.90
C LEU A 97 -15.69 -7.55 -0.40
N TYR A 98 -17.02 -7.63 -0.51
CA TYR A 98 -17.80 -8.81 -0.16
C TYR A 98 -17.50 -10.01 -1.07
N GLU A 99 -17.46 -9.80 -2.39
CA GLU A 99 -17.09 -10.83 -3.36
C GLU A 99 -15.66 -11.34 -3.10
N LEU A 100 -14.73 -10.44 -2.81
CA LEU A 100 -13.35 -10.81 -2.45
C LEU A 100 -13.33 -11.71 -1.21
N LYS A 101 -14.11 -11.38 -0.17
CA LYS A 101 -14.23 -12.22 1.02
C LYS A 101 -14.72 -13.63 0.66
N LEU A 102 -15.81 -13.74 -0.12
CA LEU A 102 -16.37 -15.03 -0.52
C LEU A 102 -15.35 -15.88 -1.29
N GLU A 103 -14.58 -15.28 -2.19
CA GLU A 103 -13.52 -16.00 -2.93
C GLU A 103 -12.42 -16.53 -2.00
N THR A 104 -12.01 -15.75 -0.98
CA THR A 104 -11.00 -16.23 -0.02
C THR A 104 -11.49 -17.40 0.83
N GLU A 105 -12.79 -17.46 1.15
CA GLU A 105 -13.40 -18.57 1.90
C GLU A 105 -13.45 -19.86 1.07
N LYS A 106 -13.66 -19.76 -0.25
CA LYS A 106 -13.62 -20.92 -1.16
C LYS A 106 -12.25 -21.59 -1.19
N VAL A 107 -11.18 -20.79 -1.20
CA VAL A 107 -9.80 -21.30 -1.22
C VAL A 107 -9.46 -22.06 0.07
N ASN A 108 -9.99 -21.62 1.22
CA ASN A 108 -9.71 -22.25 2.51
C ASN A 108 -10.46 -23.58 2.74
N ASN A 109 -11.50 -23.86 1.95
CA ASN A 109 -12.34 -25.06 2.08
C ASN A 109 -11.96 -26.18 1.09
N ASN A 110 -10.88 -26.00 0.33
CA ASN A 110 -10.27 -27.00 -0.58
C ASN A 110 -8.89 -27.41 -0.09
#